data_AF-A0A952SH11-F1
#
_entry.id   AF-A0A952SH11-F1
#
_cell.length_a   1.000
_cell.length_b   1.000
_cell.length_c   1.000
_cell.angle_alpha   90.00
_cell.angle_beta   90.00
_cell.angle_gamma   90.00
#
_symmetry.space_group_name_H-M   'P 1'
#
loop_
_entity.id
_entity.type
_entity.pdbx_description
1 polymer ?
#
loop_
_entity_poly.entity_id
_entity_poly.type
_entity_poly.pdbx_seq_one_letter_code
_entity_poly.pdbx_strand_id
1 'polypeptide(L)'
;MNVSNPQQSPLTPHPLRLNGNRLGLLGGSFNPIHNGHLAIAHHVYERLQLSRVLFIPTGDPPHKQSGSLAPAQTRLKMVELAIADTPFFEVSAIEINRGGRSYSIDTVHEVRSQYGPSWNLFFIIGLDAFLE
;
A
#
# COMPACT_ATOMS: atom_id res chain seq x y z
N MET A 1 42.02 -9.78 16.31
CA MET A 1 41.19 -8.56 16.25
C MET A 1 39.74 -9.01 16.16
N ASN A 2 39.02 -8.93 17.28
CA ASN A 2 37.63 -9.38 17.40
C ASN A 2 36.74 -8.17 17.13
N VAL A 3 36.16 -8.07 15.93
CA VAL A 3 35.15 -7.06 15.62
C VAL A 3 33.80 -7.60 16.10
N SER A 4 33.41 -7.15 17.28
CA SER A 4 32.10 -7.38 17.88
C SER A 4 31.00 -6.87 16.95
N ASN A 5 30.25 -7.82 16.40
CA ASN A 5 29.01 -7.64 15.65
C ASN A 5 27.97 -6.91 16.54
N PRO A 6 27.42 -5.75 16.16
CA PRO A 6 26.33 -5.16 16.92
C PRO A 6 25.13 -6.10 16.79
N GLN A 7 24.67 -6.58 17.94
CA GLN A 7 23.53 -7.47 18.08
C GLN A 7 22.34 -6.93 17.28
N GLN A 8 21.98 -7.63 16.22
CA GLN A 8 20.64 -7.54 15.64
C GLN A 8 19.68 -8.00 16.74
N SER A 9 18.94 -7.04 17.29
CA SER A 9 17.82 -7.33 18.19
C SER A 9 16.88 -8.31 17.50
N PRO A 10 16.44 -9.39 18.16
CA PRO A 10 15.45 -10.28 17.58
C PRO A 10 14.19 -9.45 17.27
N LEU A 11 13.71 -9.55 16.02
CA LEU A 11 12.45 -8.96 15.59
C LEU A 11 11.33 -9.61 16.40
N THR A 12 10.98 -9.00 17.53
CA THR A 12 9.80 -9.38 18.30
C THR A 12 8.58 -9.21 17.41
N PRO A 13 7.70 -10.20 17.28
CA PRO A 13 6.43 -10.00 16.59
C PRO A 13 5.68 -8.87 17.28
N HIS A 14 5.41 -7.80 16.54
CA HIS A 14 4.67 -6.66 17.07
C HIS A 14 3.24 -7.15 17.35
N PRO A 15 2.76 -7.14 18.61
CA PRO A 15 1.38 -7.50 18.89
C PRO A 15 0.50 -6.58 18.04
N LEU A 16 -0.48 -7.14 17.34
CA LEU A 16 -1.52 -6.39 16.62
C LEU A 16 -1.91 -5.19 17.49
N ARG A 17 -1.44 -4.00 17.11
CA ARG A 17 -1.61 -2.82 17.97
C ARG A 17 -3.12 -2.65 18.13
N LEU A 18 -3.60 -2.61 19.37
CA LEU A 18 -5.00 -2.28 19.72
C LEU A 18 -5.39 -0.84 19.32
N ASN A 19 -4.53 -0.17 18.55
CA ASN A 19 -4.69 1.17 18.05
C ASN A 19 -5.83 1.12 17.04
N GLY A 20 -6.92 1.81 17.39
CA GLY A 20 -8.21 1.74 16.71
C GLY A 20 -8.14 1.92 15.20
N ASN A 21 -9.21 1.52 14.52
CA ASN A 21 -9.48 1.55 13.09
C ASN A 21 -8.75 2.68 12.30
N ARG A 22 -7.47 2.51 11.96
CA ARG A 22 -6.65 3.51 11.24
C ARG A 22 -5.98 2.84 10.05
N LEU A 23 -6.38 3.24 8.86
CA LEU A 23 -6.00 2.58 7.61
C LEU A 23 -5.21 3.55 6.73
N GLY A 24 -3.97 3.18 6.40
CA GLY A 24 -3.19 3.86 5.38
C GLY A 24 -3.59 3.37 3.99
N LEU A 25 -3.78 4.28 3.04
CA LEU A 25 -4.10 3.97 1.64
C LEU A 25 -2.90 4.37 0.79
N LEU A 26 -2.21 3.39 0.21
CA LEU A 26 -1.09 3.61 -0.69
C LEU A 26 -1.48 3.20 -2.11
N GLY A 27 -1.88 4.19 -2.91
CA GLY A 27 -2.16 4.01 -4.33
C GLY A 27 -0.88 4.06 -5.16
N GLY A 28 -0.84 3.30 -6.25
CA GLY A 28 0.29 3.34 -7.17
C GLY A 28 0.16 2.37 -8.34
N SER A 29 0.87 2.63 -9.43
CA SER A 29 0.89 1.67 -10.54
C SER A 29 1.65 0.39 -10.18
N PHE A 30 2.64 0.44 -9.29
CA PHE A 30 3.43 -0.73 -8.87
C PHE A 30 3.92 -1.57 -10.06
N ASN A 31 4.65 -0.93 -10.97
CA ASN A 31 5.10 -1.51 -12.23
C ASN A 31 6.64 -1.57 -12.36
N PRO A 32 7.35 -2.43 -11.60
CA PRO A 32 6.86 -3.32 -10.54
C PRO A 32 6.85 -2.64 -9.15
N ILE A 33 6.26 -3.32 -8.15
CA ILE A 33 6.50 -2.98 -6.74
C ILE A 33 7.98 -3.20 -6.38
N HIS A 34 8.51 -2.42 -5.44
CA HIS A 34 9.93 -2.45 -5.05
C HIS A 34 10.13 -1.95 -3.62
N ASN A 35 11.35 -2.11 -3.07
CA ASN A 35 11.69 -1.78 -1.68
C ASN A 35 11.36 -0.35 -1.26
N GLY A 36 11.46 0.63 -2.15
CA GLY A 36 11.02 2.00 -1.85
C GLY A 36 9.55 2.10 -1.42
N HIS A 37 8.63 1.43 -2.12
CA HIS A 37 7.21 1.39 -1.74
C HIS A 37 7.00 0.74 -0.37
N LEU A 38 7.67 -0.40 -0.14
CA LEU A 38 7.58 -1.15 1.11
C LEU A 38 8.14 -0.34 2.30
N ALA A 39 9.28 0.32 2.10
CA ALA A 39 9.92 1.16 3.11
C ALA A 39 9.03 2.34 3.50
N ILE A 40 8.42 3.03 2.52
CA ILE A 40 7.50 4.15 2.79
C ILE A 40 6.26 3.65 3.53
N ALA A 41 5.63 2.57 3.06
CA ALA A 41 4.47 1.98 3.72
C ALA A 41 4.77 1.60 5.18
N HIS A 42 5.92 0.98 5.44
CA HIS A 42 6.34 0.59 6.78
C HIS A 42 6.66 1.82 7.65
N HIS A 43 7.33 2.83 7.10
CA HIS A 43 7.62 4.06 7.83
C HIS A 43 6.35 4.81 8.22
N VAL A 44 5.38 4.92 7.32
CA VAL A 44 4.09 5.56 7.61
C VAL A 44 3.29 4.74 8.61
N TYR A 45 3.28 3.41 8.49
CA TYR A 45 2.67 2.49 9.45
C TYR A 45 3.17 2.76 10.88
N GLU A 46 4.49 2.78 11.08
CA GLU A 46 5.07 3.03 12.40
C GLU A 46 4.88 4.48 12.86
N ARG A 47 5.19 5.46 12.02
CA ARG A 47 5.14 6.89 12.40
C ARG A 47 3.74 7.34 12.75
N LEU A 48 2.76 6.91 11.97
CA LEU A 48 1.37 7.27 12.20
C LEU A 48 0.66 6.25 13.06
N GLN A 49 1.29 5.19 13.57
CA GLN A 49 0.63 4.19 14.42
C GLN A 49 -0.64 3.62 13.77
N LEU A 50 -0.54 3.27 12.49
CA LEU A 50 -1.65 2.70 11.72
C LEU A 50 -1.95 1.28 12.20
N SER A 51 -3.20 0.84 12.01
CA SER A 51 -3.56 -0.57 12.22
C SER A 51 -3.11 -1.41 11.03
N ARG A 52 -3.28 -0.88 9.81
CA ARG A 52 -2.93 -1.54 8.53
C ARG A 52 -2.56 -0.53 7.45
N VAL A 53 -1.87 -0.99 6.41
CA VAL A 53 -1.66 -0.26 5.15
C VAL A 53 -2.22 -1.07 3.99
N LEU A 54 -3.15 -0.47 3.26
CA LEU A 54 -3.78 -1.02 2.07
C LEU A 54 -3.07 -0.52 0.81
N PHE A 55 -2.41 -1.43 0.11
CA PHE A 55 -1.84 -1.19 -1.22
C PHE A 55 -2.96 -1.29 -2.25
N ILE A 56 -3.09 -0.27 -3.10
CA ILE A 56 -4.15 -0.17 -4.10
C ILE A 56 -3.50 -0.03 -5.48
N PRO A 57 -3.25 -1.15 -6.19
CA PRO A 57 -2.72 -1.09 -7.54
C PRO A 57 -3.71 -0.40 -8.46
N THR A 58 -3.23 0.57 -9.24
CA THR A 58 -4.09 1.27 -10.20
C THR A 58 -4.69 0.30 -11.19
N GLY A 59 -5.91 0.56 -11.66
CA GLY A 59 -6.58 -0.20 -12.72
C GLY A 59 -5.88 -0.09 -14.08
N ASP A 60 -6.65 -0.20 -15.16
CA ASP A 60 -6.15 -0.04 -16.53
C ASP A 60 -6.58 1.30 -17.13
N PRO A 61 -5.65 2.23 -17.40
CA PRO A 61 -5.98 3.49 -18.04
C PRO A 61 -6.35 3.25 -19.52
N PRO A 62 -7.58 3.60 -19.96
CA PRO A 62 -8.06 3.32 -21.33
C PRO A 62 -7.33 4.09 -22.45
N HIS A 63 -6.33 4.91 -22.12
CA HIS A 63 -5.60 5.78 -23.05
C HIS A 63 -4.07 5.68 -22.98
N LYS A 64 -3.49 4.78 -22.17
CA LYS A 64 -2.04 4.57 -22.24
C LYS A 64 -1.72 3.66 -23.42
N GLN A 65 -0.75 4.06 -24.24
CA GLN A 65 -0.25 3.24 -25.34
C GLN A 65 0.03 1.81 -24.84
N SER A 66 -0.46 0.81 -25.57
CA SER A 66 -0.19 -0.60 -25.33
C SER A 66 1.31 -0.79 -25.06
N GLY A 67 1.67 -1.24 -23.85
CA GLY A 67 3.04 -1.61 -23.48
C GLY A 67 3.75 -0.78 -22.40
N SER A 68 3.15 0.29 -21.86
CA SER A 68 3.80 1.08 -20.79
C SER A 68 3.66 0.50 -19.37
N LEU A 69 2.65 -0.35 -19.15
CA LEU A 69 2.40 -1.03 -17.87
C LEU A 69 2.22 -2.52 -18.09
N ALA A 70 2.72 -3.33 -17.15
CA ALA A 70 2.31 -4.72 -17.05
C ALA A 70 0.79 -4.82 -16.77
N PRO A 71 0.13 -5.92 -17.18
CA PRO A 71 -1.30 -6.11 -16.94
C PRO A 71 -1.65 -5.88 -15.47
N ALA A 72 -2.80 -5.24 -15.20
CA ALA A 72 -3.22 -4.94 -13.83
C ALA A 72 -3.15 -6.14 -12.89
N GLN A 73 -3.50 -7.32 -13.40
CA GLN A 73 -3.56 -8.57 -12.62
C GLN A 73 -2.15 -9.09 -12.32
N THR A 74 -1.19 -8.84 -13.21
CA THR A 74 0.22 -9.12 -12.96
C THR A 74 0.76 -8.21 -11.86
N ARG A 75 0.42 -6.91 -11.91
CA ARG A 75 0.85 -5.93 -10.88
C ARG A 75 0.24 -6.22 -9.52
N LEU A 76 -1.05 -6.58 -9.48
CA LEU A 76 -1.73 -7.07 -8.28
C LEU A 76 -0.99 -8.27 -7.69
N LYS A 77 -0.65 -9.26 -8.52
CA LYS A 77 0.06 -10.45 -8.06
C LYS A 77 1.47 -10.15 -7.53
N MET A 78 2.18 -9.23 -8.19
CA MET A 78 3.49 -8.78 -7.70
C MET A 78 3.37 -8.12 -6.33
N VAL A 79 2.33 -7.31 -6.09
CA VAL A 79 2.07 -6.68 -4.80
C VAL A 79 1.75 -7.73 -3.74
N GLU A 80 0.84 -8.68 -4.02
CA GLU A 80 0.52 -9.80 -3.12
C GLU A 80 1.79 -10.54 -2.66
N LEU A 81 2.67 -10.89 -3.61
CA LEU A 81 3.91 -11.60 -3.31
C LEU A 81 4.88 -10.75 -2.48
N ALA A 82 4.99 -9.45 -2.79
CA ALA A 82 5.91 -8.55 -2.10
C ALA A 82 5.50 -8.25 -0.65
N ILE A 83 4.22 -8.38 -0.30
CA ILE A 83 3.71 -8.09 1.05
C ILE A 83 3.36 -9.34 1.87
N ALA A 84 3.49 -10.54 1.29
CA ALA A 84 2.99 -11.79 1.87
C ALA A 84 3.47 -12.05 3.32
N ASP A 85 4.71 -11.69 3.63
CA ASP A 85 5.32 -11.90 4.95
C ASP A 85 5.09 -10.73 5.93
N THR A 86 4.30 -9.72 5.55
CA THR A 86 4.05 -8.52 6.36
C THR A 86 2.57 -8.44 6.78
N PRO A 87 2.19 -8.89 7.99
CA PRO A 87 0.79 -9.13 8.38
C PRO A 87 -0.09 -7.87 8.49
N PHE A 88 0.53 -6.69 8.56
CA PHE A 88 -0.16 -5.39 8.61
C PHE A 88 -0.25 -4.70 7.24
N PHE A 89 0.26 -5.34 6.18
CA PHE A 89 0.03 -4.93 4.81
C PHE A 89 -1.10 -5.74 4.20
N GLU A 90 -1.98 -5.05 3.50
CA GLU A 90 -3.09 -5.63 2.73
C GLU A 90 -3.02 -5.12 1.30
N VAL A 91 -3.61 -5.85 0.37
CA VAL A 91 -3.75 -5.41 -1.02
C VAL A 91 -5.22 -5.41 -1.41
N SER A 92 -5.63 -4.40 -2.18
CA SER A 92 -6.99 -4.30 -2.68
C SER A 92 -7.01 -4.13 -4.19
N ALA A 93 -7.80 -4.99 -4.85
CA ALA A 93 -8.07 -4.91 -6.28
C ALA A 93 -9.20 -3.91 -6.62
N ILE A 94 -9.58 -3.01 -5.70
CA ILE A 94 -10.74 -2.12 -5.83
C ILE A 94 -10.74 -1.31 -7.13
N GLU A 95 -9.61 -0.70 -7.50
CA GLU A 95 -9.50 0.08 -8.74
C GLU A 95 -9.48 -0.80 -9.99
N ILE A 96 -8.91 -2.00 -9.89
CA ILE A 96 -8.88 -2.99 -10.97
C ILE A 96 -10.29 -3.50 -11.26
N ASN A 97 -11.03 -3.85 -10.21
CA ASN A 97 -12.38 -4.40 -10.30
C ASN A 97 -13.39 -3.36 -10.78
N ARG A 98 -13.22 -2.09 -10.37
CA ARG A 98 -14.06 -0.99 -10.84
C ARG A 98 -13.93 -0.75 -12.35
N GLY A 99 -12.73 -0.96 -12.89
CA GLY A 99 -12.43 -0.68 -14.30
C GLY A 99 -12.51 0.81 -14.65
N GLY A 100 -12.20 1.13 -15.90
CA GLY A 100 -12.16 2.52 -16.37
C GLY A 100 -11.03 3.35 -15.74
N ARG A 101 -11.15 4.68 -15.82
CA ARG A 101 -10.14 5.58 -15.23
C ARG A 101 -10.23 5.54 -13.70
N SER A 102 -9.10 5.39 -13.05
CA SER A 102 -9.00 5.44 -11.59
C SER A 102 -8.86 6.89 -11.12
N TYR A 103 -9.84 7.37 -10.34
CA TYR A 103 -9.75 8.63 -9.60
C TYR A 103 -9.64 8.35 -8.11
N SER A 104 -8.68 8.99 -7.43
CA SER A 104 -8.41 8.76 -6.01
C SER A 104 -9.63 9.02 -5.12
N ILE A 105 -10.48 10.00 -5.48
CA ILE A 105 -11.69 10.31 -4.71
C ILE A 105 -12.70 9.14 -4.73
N ASP A 106 -12.87 8.49 -5.88
CA ASP A 106 -13.74 7.32 -6.01
C ASP A 106 -13.20 6.16 -5.18
N THR A 107 -11.87 5.96 -5.21
CA THR A 107 -11.18 4.97 -4.37
C THR A 107 -11.40 5.22 -2.88
N VAL A 108 -11.25 6.47 -2.42
CA VAL A 108 -11.47 6.82 -1.01
C VAL A 108 -12.93 6.60 -0.60
N HIS A 109 -13.90 6.95 -1.45
CA HIS A 109 -15.32 6.70 -1.18
C HIS A 109 -15.65 5.22 -1.09
N GLU A 110 -15.11 4.41 -1.99
CA GLU A 110 -15.37 2.97 -2.02
C GLU A 110 -14.72 2.26 -0.82
N VAL A 111 -13.48 2.62 -0.47
CA VAL A 111 -12.82 2.15 0.76
C VAL A 111 -13.61 2.60 2.00
N ARG A 112 -14.08 3.85 2.05
CA ARG A 112 -14.92 4.36 3.15
C ARG A 112 -16.21 3.53 3.30
N SER A 113 -16.83 3.15 2.19
CA SER A 113 -18.03 2.30 2.18
C SER A 113 -17.73 0.90 2.74
N GLN A 114 -16.60 0.29 2.36
CA GLN A 114 -16.22 -1.05 2.79
C GLN A 114 -15.83 -1.13 4.27
N TYR A 115 -15.05 -0.17 4.76
CA TYR A 115 -14.55 -0.19 6.15
C TYR A 115 -15.51 0.52 7.13
N GLY A 116 -16.34 1.44 6.65
CA GLY A 116 -17.30 2.18 7.46
C GLY A 116 -16.72 3.44 8.14
N PRO A 117 -17.57 4.25 8.80
CA PRO A 117 -17.19 5.56 9.33
C PRO A 117 -16.29 5.49 10.58
N SER A 118 -16.23 4.36 11.26
CA SER A 118 -15.38 4.16 12.43
C SER A 118 -13.88 4.13 12.09
N TRP A 119 -13.52 3.97 10.82
CA TRP A 119 -12.14 3.99 10.36
C TRP A 119 -11.62 5.39 10.05
N ASN A 120 -10.41 5.72 10.47
CA ASN A 120 -9.71 6.91 10.02
C ASN A 120 -8.83 6.53 8.83
N LEU A 121 -9.08 7.14 7.67
CA LEU A 121 -8.35 6.88 6.45
C LEU A 121 -7.20 7.87 6.32
N PHE A 122 -6.00 7.37 6.02
CA PHE A 122 -4.79 8.16 5.81
C PHE A 122 -4.34 7.95 4.37
N PHE A 123 -4.43 8.98 3.53
CA PHE A 123 -3.99 8.89 2.14
C PHE A 123 -2.48 9.11 2.04
N ILE A 124 -1.75 8.14 1.50
CA ILE A 124 -0.29 8.15 1.39
C ILE A 124 0.08 8.46 -0.05
N ILE A 125 0.77 9.57 -0.27
CA ILE A 125 1.22 10.01 -1.59
C ILE A 125 2.68 10.44 -1.57
N GLY A 126 3.34 10.27 -2.72
CA GLY A 126 4.63 10.88 -3.00
C GLY A 126 4.50 12.40 -3.21
N LEU A 127 5.61 13.11 -3.06
CA LEU A 127 5.66 14.56 -3.26
C LEU A 127 5.44 14.93 -4.74
N ASP A 128 5.98 14.12 -5.65
CA ASP A 128 5.79 14.23 -7.08
C ASP A 128 4.30 14.18 -7.47
N ALA A 129 3.56 13.18 -6.99
CA ALA A 129 2.13 13.05 -7.24
C ALA A 129 1.28 14.15 -6.58
N PHE A 130 1.78 14.80 -5.52
CA PHE A 130 1.09 15.92 -4.88
C PHE A 130 1.26 17.24 -5.63
N LEU A 131 2.37 17.41 -6.35
CA LEU A 131 2.71 18.65 -7.05
C LEU A 131 2.22 18.68 -8.50
N GLU A 132 1.76 17.54 -9.03
CA GLU A 132 1.11 17.40 -10.33
C GLU A 132 -0.33 17.91 -10.32
#